data_AF-A0AB33FVK6-F1
#
_entry.id   AF-A0AB33FVK6-F1
#
_cell.length_a   1.000
_cell.length_b   1.000
_cell.length_c   1.000
_cell.angle_alpha   90.00
_cell.angle_beta   90.00
_cell.angle_gamma   90.00
#
_symmetry.space_group_name_H-M   'P 1'
#
loop_
_entity.id
_entity.type
_entity.pdbx_description
1 polymer ?
#
loop_
_entity_poly.entity_id
_entity_poly.type
_entity_poly.pdbx_seq_one_letter_code
_entity_poly.pdbx_strand_id
1 'polypeptide(L)'
;MMNKPALYDAALAKWGYDAQVLVLAEECSELSASACRFVNHKANGAKLADEAADVEIMLEQLRHNGLACHIDRAKERKLVRLAKRLAMPDDNLLIAEPASSLALLDEAIYHVGEAQSLRMVGECPRKSARHARVAIGRLMYAAQLMIREAQQQEREALQQGGAS
;
A
#
# COMPACT_ATOMS: atom_id res chain seq x y z
N MET A 1 -1.36 -9.25 23.18
CA MET A 1 -1.12 -8.48 21.93
C MET A 1 -2.45 -8.19 21.26
N MET A 2 -2.61 -6.99 20.70
CA MET A 2 -3.82 -6.57 19.97
C MET A 2 -3.81 -7.15 18.55
N ASN A 3 -4.90 -7.78 18.10
CA ASN A 3 -5.04 -8.25 16.71
C ASN A 3 -5.48 -7.07 15.81
N LYS A 4 -4.49 -6.36 15.24
CA LYS A 4 -4.71 -5.20 14.35
C LYS A 4 -5.63 -5.52 13.15
N PRO A 5 -5.43 -6.61 12.38
CA PRO A 5 -6.35 -6.96 11.28
C PRO A 5 -7.82 -7.07 11.70
N ALA A 6 -8.11 -7.75 12.81
CA ALA A 6 -9.47 -7.89 13.30
C ALA A 6 -10.08 -6.54 13.73
N LEU A 7 -9.27 -5.66 14.34
CA LEU A 7 -9.67 -4.31 14.70
C LEU A 7 -10.01 -3.48 13.44
N TYR A 8 -9.18 -3.55 12.40
CA TYR A 8 -9.41 -2.81 11.16
C TYR A 8 -10.62 -3.33 10.38
N ASP A 9 -10.87 -4.64 10.42
CA ASP A 9 -12.10 -5.22 9.89
C ASP A 9 -13.34 -4.75 10.65
N ALA A 10 -13.27 -4.62 11.98
CA ALA A 10 -14.35 -4.07 12.79
C ALA A 10 -14.60 -2.58 12.49
N ALA A 11 -13.53 -1.79 12.33
CA ALA A 11 -13.62 -0.39 11.96
C ALA A 11 -14.26 -0.20 10.56
N LEU A 12 -13.80 -0.99 9.59
CA LEU A 12 -14.38 -0.98 8.24
C LEU A 12 -15.86 -1.39 8.26
N ALA A 13 -16.20 -2.44 9.01
CA ALA A 13 -17.59 -2.89 9.12
C ALA A 13 -18.48 -1.81 9.73
N LYS A 14 -18.01 -1.09 10.76
CA LYS A 14 -18.77 -0.06 11.48
C LYS A 14 -18.92 1.24 10.69
N TRP A 15 -17.82 1.83 10.22
CA TRP A 15 -17.81 3.18 9.64
C TRP A 15 -17.69 3.20 8.12
N GLY A 16 -17.06 2.19 7.53
CA GLY A 16 -16.87 2.11 6.08
C GLY A 16 -15.64 2.86 5.58
N TYR A 17 -15.31 2.60 4.31
CA TYR A 17 -14.08 3.07 3.69
C TYR A 17 -14.02 4.59 3.55
N ASP A 18 -15.10 5.22 3.08
CA ASP A 18 -15.12 6.67 2.84
C ASP A 18 -14.94 7.45 4.15
N ALA A 19 -15.56 7.00 5.24
CA ALA A 19 -15.36 7.57 6.57
C ALA A 19 -13.89 7.45 7.03
N GLN A 20 -13.25 6.31 6.80
CA GLN A 20 -11.83 6.12 7.12
C GLN A 20 -10.91 7.03 6.29
N VAL A 21 -11.26 7.31 5.03
CA VAL A 21 -10.52 8.29 4.20
C VAL A 21 -10.69 9.71 4.73
N LEU A 22 -11.90 10.07 5.18
CA LEU A 22 -12.15 11.39 5.80
C LEU A 22 -11.39 11.56 7.11
N VAL A 23 -11.39 10.55 7.98
CA VAL A 23 -10.62 10.58 9.23
C VAL A 23 -9.13 10.72 8.94
N LEU A 24 -8.57 9.99 7.96
CA LEU A 24 -7.17 10.20 7.57
C LEU A 24 -6.86 11.67 7.21
N ALA A 25 -7.78 12.35 6.51
CA ALA A 25 -7.59 13.74 6.14
C ALA A 25 -7.63 14.69 7.35
N GLU A 26 -8.47 14.38 8.35
CA GLU A 26 -8.53 15.04 9.64
C GLU A 26 -7.21 14.86 10.40
N GLU A 27 -6.76 13.62 10.62
CA GLU A 27 -5.49 13.32 11.32
C GLU A 27 -4.28 13.99 10.63
N CYS A 28 -4.25 14.02 9.29
CA CYS A 28 -3.19 14.73 8.56
C CYS A 28 -3.21 16.25 8.82
N SER A 29 -4.40 16.83 9.01
CA SER A 29 -4.56 18.24 9.33
C SER A 29 -4.13 18.54 10.76
N GLU A 30 -4.42 17.65 11.70
CA GLU A 30 -3.99 17.76 13.10
C GLU A 30 -2.45 17.61 13.22
N LEU A 31 -1.86 16.63 12.53
CA LEU A 31 -0.41 16.47 12.41
C LEU A 31 0.25 17.72 11.82
N SER A 32 -0.32 18.28 10.75
CA SER A 32 0.17 19.53 10.14
C SER A 32 0.17 20.68 11.15
N ALA A 33 -0.92 20.86 11.89
CA ALA A 33 -1.03 21.89 12.92
C ALA A 33 -0.06 21.65 14.08
N SER A 34 0.14 20.38 14.48
CA SER A 34 1.09 19.98 15.53
C SER A 34 2.53 20.27 15.13
N ALA A 35 2.93 19.94 13.90
CA ALA A 35 4.25 20.26 13.36
C ALA A 35 4.53 21.77 13.36
N CYS A 36 3.55 22.58 12.94
CA CYS A 36 3.65 24.04 12.98
C CYS A 36 3.85 24.56 14.40
N ARG A 37 3.11 24.02 15.38
CA ARG A 37 3.25 24.42 16.80
C ARG A 37 4.58 23.96 17.38
N PHE A 38 5.05 22.76 17.05
CA PHE A 38 6.32 22.23 17.53
C PHE A 38 7.50 23.09 17.07
N VAL A 39 7.56 23.43 15.78
CA VAL A 39 8.62 24.29 15.23
C VAL A 39 8.58 25.71 15.81
N ASN A 40 7.39 26.23 16.12
CA ASN A 40 7.23 27.54 16.77
C ASN A 40 7.36 27.49 18.31
N HIS A 41 7.82 26.38 18.88
CA HIS A 41 7.96 26.16 20.33
C HIS A 41 6.66 26.33 21.14
N LYS A 42 5.50 26.15 20.49
CA LYS A 42 4.15 26.20 21.07
C LYS A 42 3.58 24.81 21.42
N ALA A 43 4.32 23.74 21.14
CA ALA A 43 4.01 22.37 21.52
C ALA A 43 5.32 21.59 21.74
N ASN A 44 5.25 20.50 22.52
CA ASN A 44 6.38 19.59 22.72
C ASN A 44 6.36 18.46 21.68
N GLY A 45 7.45 17.70 21.61
CA GLY A 45 7.58 16.59 20.67
C GLY A 45 6.59 15.44 20.91
N ALA A 46 6.06 15.31 22.12
CA ALA A 46 5.06 14.28 22.42
C ALA A 46 3.77 14.50 21.63
N LYS A 47 3.26 15.74 21.59
CA LYS A 47 2.09 16.05 20.77
C LYS A 47 2.37 15.89 19.27
N LEU A 48 3.60 16.05 18.81
CA LEU A 48 3.92 15.76 17.40
C LEU A 48 3.90 14.25 17.13
N ALA A 49 4.41 13.45 18.07
CA ALA A 49 4.46 12.00 17.97
C ALA A 49 3.08 11.34 18.04
N ASP A 50 2.19 11.82 18.91
CA ASP A 50 0.82 11.30 19.03
C ASP A 50 0.07 11.43 17.70
N GLU A 51 0.05 12.64 17.13
CA GLU A 51 -0.65 12.94 15.87
C GLU A 51 -0.02 12.19 14.68
N ALA A 52 1.28 11.93 14.74
CA ALA A 52 1.96 11.09 13.74
C ALA A 52 1.52 9.62 13.87
N ALA A 53 1.34 9.12 15.09
CA ALA A 53 0.85 7.77 15.33
C ALA A 53 -0.59 7.60 14.84
N ASP A 54 -1.46 8.61 15.00
CA ASP A 54 -2.83 8.59 14.48
C ASP A 54 -2.85 8.50 12.94
N VAL A 55 -2.02 9.31 12.27
CA VAL A 55 -1.82 9.19 10.81
C VAL A 55 -1.29 7.81 10.42
N GLU A 56 -0.32 7.24 11.15
CA GLU A 56 0.20 5.90 10.87
C GLU A 56 -0.89 4.82 10.98
N ILE A 57 -1.72 4.87 12.02
CA ILE A 57 -2.85 3.94 12.19
C ILE A 57 -3.84 4.06 11.03
N MET A 58 -4.15 5.28 10.59
CA MET A 58 -5.05 5.49 9.47
C MET A 58 -4.46 5.01 8.13
N LEU A 59 -3.14 5.15 7.93
CA LEU A 59 -2.44 4.56 6.79
C LEU A 59 -2.45 3.03 6.85
N GLU A 60 -2.30 2.42 8.03
CA GLU A 60 -2.44 0.97 8.20
C GLU A 60 -3.85 0.48 7.82
N GLN A 61 -4.90 1.21 8.22
CA GLN A 61 -6.28 0.90 7.81
C GLN A 61 -6.48 1.01 6.29
N LEU A 62 -5.94 2.05 5.64
CA LEU A 62 -6.02 2.15 4.18
C LEU A 62 -5.31 1.00 3.46
N ARG A 63 -4.14 0.60 3.97
CA ARG A 63 -3.41 -0.57 3.45
C ARG A 63 -4.26 -1.83 3.56
N HIS A 64 -4.84 -2.06 4.74
CA HIS A 64 -5.74 -3.18 5.01
C HIS A 64 -6.96 -3.19 4.07
N ASN A 65 -7.43 -2.01 3.67
CA ASN A 65 -8.56 -1.82 2.76
C ASN A 65 -8.25 -1.96 1.26
N GLY A 66 -7.03 -2.37 0.91
CA GLY A 66 -6.65 -2.67 -0.47
C GLY A 66 -5.68 -1.69 -1.11
N LEU A 67 -5.24 -0.65 -0.40
CA LEU A 67 -4.25 0.30 -0.95
C LEU A 67 -2.80 -0.09 -0.71
N ALA A 68 -2.51 -1.19 0.00
CA ALA A 68 -1.14 -1.59 0.35
C ALA A 68 -0.19 -1.58 -0.86
N CYS A 69 -0.56 -2.32 -1.91
CA CYS A 69 0.27 -2.44 -3.11
C CYS A 69 0.51 -1.08 -3.80
N HIS A 70 -0.53 -0.24 -3.85
CA HIS A 70 -0.43 1.09 -4.47
C HIS A 70 0.48 2.02 -3.68
N ILE A 71 0.38 1.98 -2.36
CA ILE A 71 1.19 2.79 -1.44
C ILE A 71 2.66 2.34 -1.50
N ASP A 72 2.95 1.05 -1.44
CA ASP A 72 4.33 0.54 -1.44
C ASP A 72 5.05 0.89 -2.74
N ARG A 73 4.40 0.66 -3.88
CA ARG A 73 4.93 1.07 -5.19
C ARG A 73 5.13 2.59 -5.26
N ALA A 74 4.22 3.39 -4.70
CA ALA A 74 4.37 4.84 -4.66
C ALA A 74 5.53 5.28 -3.77
N LYS A 75 5.73 4.61 -2.62
CA LYS A 75 6.85 4.81 -1.71
C LYS A 75 8.18 4.49 -2.38
N GLU A 76 8.33 3.31 -3.00
CA GLU A 76 9.53 2.92 -3.73
C GLU A 76 9.92 3.98 -4.77
N ARG A 77 8.99 4.38 -5.65
CA ARG A 77 9.26 5.42 -6.66
C ARG A 77 9.67 6.75 -6.04
N LYS A 78 9.09 7.13 -4.90
CA LYS A 78 9.42 8.38 -4.19
C LYS A 78 10.80 8.30 -3.53
N LEU A 79 11.14 7.15 -2.93
CA LEU A 79 12.44 6.91 -2.30
C LEU A 79 13.56 6.86 -3.33
N VAL A 80 13.37 6.18 -4.47
CA VAL A 80 14.31 6.22 -5.61
C VAL A 80 14.56 7.66 -6.06
N ARG A 81 13.51 8.48 -6.18
CA ARG A 81 13.68 9.90 -6.54
C ARG A 81 14.42 10.69 -5.46
N LEU A 82 14.18 10.40 -4.19
CA LEU A 82 14.88 11.04 -3.08
C LEU A 82 16.36 10.68 -3.09
N ALA A 83 16.70 9.39 -3.23
CA ALA A 83 18.07 8.90 -3.32
C ALA A 83 18.84 9.58 -4.47
N LYS A 84 18.22 9.71 -5.65
CA LYS A 84 18.78 10.44 -6.80
C LYS A 84 19.04 11.91 -6.51
N ARG A 85 18.11 12.61 -5.83
CA ARG A 85 18.30 14.01 -5.43
C ARG A 85 19.45 14.19 -4.43
N LEU A 86 19.74 13.16 -3.64
CA LEU A 86 20.82 13.14 -2.67
C LEU A 86 22.12 12.55 -3.24
N ALA A 87 22.18 12.22 -4.53
CA ALA A 87 23.32 11.58 -5.19
C ALA A 87 23.82 10.31 -4.47
N MET A 88 22.90 9.52 -3.89
CA MET A 88 23.24 8.26 -3.26
C MET A 88 23.61 7.20 -4.32
N PRO A 89 24.57 6.31 -4.04
CA PRO A 89 24.90 5.18 -4.92
C PRO A 89 23.69 4.25 -5.10
N ASP A 90 23.49 3.73 -6.32
CA ASP A 90 22.35 2.86 -6.66
C ASP A 90 22.35 1.54 -5.85
N ASP A 91 23.52 1.05 -5.43
CA ASP A 91 23.69 -0.19 -4.64
C ASP A 91 23.04 -0.14 -3.24
N ASN A 92 22.71 1.06 -2.73
CA ASN A 92 22.03 1.22 -1.44
C ASN A 92 20.50 1.08 -1.52
N LEU A 93 19.93 0.90 -2.72
CA LEU A 93 18.51 0.66 -2.90
C LEU A 93 18.21 -0.84 -2.94
N LEU A 94 18.45 -1.52 -1.82
CA LEU A 94 17.92 -2.88 -1.59
C LEU A 94 16.39 -2.80 -1.49
N ILE A 95 15.72 -2.78 -2.65
CA ILE A 95 14.28 -2.95 -2.75
C ILE A 95 14.05 -4.45 -2.61
N ALA A 96 13.19 -4.85 -1.66
CA ALA A 96 12.80 -6.24 -1.51
C ALA A 96 12.34 -6.80 -2.87
N GLU A 97 12.81 -8.01 -3.21
CA GLU A 97 12.38 -8.67 -4.43
C GLU A 97 10.86 -8.72 -4.46
N PRO A 98 10.23 -8.23 -5.53
CA PRO A 98 8.78 -8.25 -5.63
C PRO A 98 8.30 -9.71 -5.60
N ALA A 99 7.13 -9.95 -5.02
CA ALA A 99 6.45 -11.24 -5.19
C ALA A 99 6.34 -11.54 -6.69
N SER A 100 6.53 -12.81 -7.09
CA SER A 100 6.47 -13.18 -8.51
C SER A 100 5.11 -12.83 -9.12
N SER A 101 5.09 -12.56 -10.43
CA SER A 101 3.84 -12.28 -11.15
C SER A 101 2.78 -13.37 -10.91
N LEU A 102 3.19 -14.64 -10.89
CA LEU A 102 2.35 -15.79 -10.54
C LEU A 102 1.77 -15.72 -9.12
N ALA A 103 2.61 -15.47 -8.10
CA ALA A 103 2.13 -15.39 -6.71
C ALA A 103 1.10 -14.27 -6.52
N LEU A 104 1.29 -13.13 -7.19
CA LEU A 104 0.33 -12.03 -7.17
C LEU A 104 -1.01 -12.40 -7.84
N LEU A 105 -0.99 -13.20 -8.90
CA LEU A 105 -2.20 -13.72 -9.54
C LEU A 105 -2.94 -14.68 -8.61
N ASP A 106 -2.23 -15.58 -7.93
CA ASP A 106 -2.83 -16.52 -6.96
C ASP A 106 -3.48 -15.77 -5.78
N GLU A 107 -2.79 -14.78 -5.23
CA GLU A 107 -3.36 -13.90 -4.20
C GLU A 107 -4.60 -13.17 -4.70
N ALA A 108 -4.59 -12.67 -5.94
CA ALA A 108 -5.75 -12.01 -6.53
C ALA A 108 -6.96 -12.96 -6.64
N ILE A 109 -6.74 -14.20 -7.10
CA ILE A 109 -7.77 -15.22 -7.23
C ILE A 109 -8.38 -15.55 -5.87
N TYR A 110 -7.54 -15.73 -4.84
CA TYR A 110 -8.01 -15.94 -3.47
C TYR A 110 -8.96 -14.82 -3.01
N HIS A 111 -8.55 -13.56 -3.20
CA HIS A 111 -9.39 -12.43 -2.80
C HIS A 111 -10.68 -12.30 -3.64
N VAL A 112 -10.67 -12.68 -4.92
CA VAL A 112 -11.91 -12.77 -5.72
C VAL A 112 -12.87 -13.80 -5.14
N GLY A 113 -12.37 -14.99 -4.77
CA GLY A 113 -13.16 -16.04 -4.15
C GLY A 113 -13.81 -15.60 -2.84
N GLU A 114 -13.03 -14.96 -1.96
CA GLU A 114 -13.54 -14.40 -0.70
C GLU A 114 -14.60 -13.31 -0.94
N ALA A 115 -14.38 -12.42 -1.91
CA ALA A 115 -15.34 -11.36 -2.26
C ALA A 115 -16.68 -11.95 -2.74
N GLN A 116 -16.63 -13.02 -3.55
CA GLN A 116 -17.81 -13.74 -4.03
C GLN A 116 -18.52 -14.46 -2.88
N SER A 117 -17.79 -15.20 -2.04
CA SER A 117 -18.33 -15.92 -0.89
C SER A 117 -19.09 -14.99 0.04
N LEU A 118 -18.46 -13.90 0.49
CA LEU A 118 -19.09 -12.90 1.37
C LEU A 118 -20.37 -12.29 0.74
N ARG A 119 -20.37 -12.08 -0.58
CA ARG A 119 -21.52 -11.54 -1.29
C ARG A 119 -22.67 -12.55 -1.44
N MET A 120 -22.36 -13.83 -1.58
CA MET A 120 -23.36 -14.91 -1.64
C MET A 120 -24.00 -15.18 -0.28
N VAL A 121 -23.21 -15.20 0.79
CA VAL A 121 -23.70 -15.44 2.16
C VAL A 121 -24.41 -14.20 2.73
N GLY A 122 -24.29 -13.04 2.08
CA GLY A 122 -24.90 -11.78 2.53
C GLY A 122 -24.17 -11.13 3.71
N GLU A 123 -22.97 -11.59 4.03
CA GLU A 123 -22.17 -11.08 5.14
C GLU A 123 -21.43 -9.81 4.76
N CYS A 124 -21.66 -8.74 5.54
CA CYS A 124 -20.97 -7.45 5.51
C CYS A 124 -20.47 -7.00 4.11
N PRO A 125 -21.31 -6.29 3.32
CA PRO A 125 -20.95 -5.83 1.97
C PRO A 125 -19.62 -5.05 1.89
N ARG A 126 -19.26 -4.37 2.98
CA ARG A 126 -18.00 -3.61 3.10
C ARG A 126 -16.76 -4.51 3.10
N LYS A 127 -16.83 -5.70 3.71
CA LYS A 127 -15.75 -6.70 3.67
C LYS A 127 -15.60 -7.29 2.27
N SER A 128 -16.70 -7.67 1.62
CA SER A 128 -16.66 -8.11 0.21
C SER A 128 -15.99 -7.06 -0.69
N ALA A 129 -16.33 -5.78 -0.52
CA ALA A 129 -15.70 -4.68 -1.26
C ALA A 129 -14.19 -4.50 -0.94
N ARG A 130 -13.75 -4.76 0.31
CA ARG A 130 -12.32 -4.78 0.66
C ARG A 130 -11.58 -5.85 -0.14
N HIS A 131 -12.08 -7.09 -0.16
CA HIS A 131 -11.46 -8.18 -0.92
C HIS A 131 -11.37 -7.85 -2.41
N ALA A 132 -12.42 -7.26 -2.99
CA ALA A 132 -12.38 -6.80 -4.38
C ALA A 132 -11.28 -5.75 -4.63
N ARG A 133 -11.13 -4.75 -3.73
CA ARG A 133 -10.04 -3.75 -3.85
C ARG A 133 -8.66 -4.37 -3.75
N VAL A 134 -8.46 -5.31 -2.83
CA VAL A 134 -7.18 -6.02 -2.69
C VAL A 134 -6.86 -6.78 -3.98
N ALA A 135 -7.82 -7.53 -4.52
CA ALA A 135 -7.65 -8.26 -5.78
C ALA A 135 -7.27 -7.33 -6.95
N ILE A 136 -7.94 -6.19 -7.09
CA ILE A 136 -7.59 -5.17 -8.11
C ILE A 136 -6.14 -4.72 -7.95
N GLY A 137 -5.72 -4.40 -6.72
CA GLY A 137 -4.34 -4.00 -6.44
C GLY A 137 -3.31 -5.06 -6.83
N ARG A 138 -3.61 -6.34 -6.59
CA ARG A 138 -2.76 -7.48 -6.97
C ARG A 138 -2.68 -7.68 -8.48
N LEU A 139 -3.81 -7.65 -9.17
CA LEU A 139 -3.86 -7.78 -10.64
C LEU A 139 -3.09 -6.66 -11.33
N MET A 140 -3.27 -5.42 -10.87
CA MET A 140 -2.52 -4.29 -11.40
C MET A 140 -1.01 -4.46 -11.22
N TYR A 141 -0.59 -5.06 -10.11
CA TYR A 141 0.82 -5.29 -9.86
C TYR A 141 1.39 -6.45 -10.69
N ALA A 142 0.69 -7.57 -10.72
CA ALA A 142 1.06 -8.72 -11.54
C ALA A 142 1.27 -8.31 -13.00
N ALA A 143 0.31 -7.59 -13.59
CA ALA A 143 0.39 -7.11 -14.97
C ALA A 143 1.65 -6.27 -15.24
N GLN A 144 2.07 -5.45 -14.27
CA GLN A 144 3.26 -4.61 -14.41
C GLN A 144 4.56 -5.42 -14.30
N LEU A 145 4.60 -6.46 -13.47
CA LEU A 145 5.75 -7.36 -13.40
C LEU A 145 5.86 -8.18 -14.68
N MET A 146 4.75 -8.71 -15.19
CA MET A 146 4.73 -9.46 -16.45
C MET A 146 5.27 -8.63 -17.63
N ILE A 147 4.95 -7.34 -17.70
CA ILE A 147 5.52 -6.45 -18.72
C ILE A 147 7.04 -6.30 -18.56
N ARG A 148 7.54 -6.19 -17.32
CA ARG A 148 9.00 -6.11 -17.07
C ARG A 148 9.70 -7.40 -17.43
N GLU A 149 9.12 -8.54 -17.05
CA GLU A 149 9.61 -9.88 -17.38
C GLU A 149 9.71 -10.06 -18.90
N ALA A 150 8.65 -9.69 -19.64
CA ALA A 150 8.65 -9.72 -21.10
C ALA A 150 9.75 -8.83 -21.70
N GLN A 151 9.89 -7.58 -21.22
CA GLN A 151 10.93 -6.66 -21.68
C GLN A 151 12.35 -7.16 -21.38
N GLN A 152 12.54 -7.92 -20.30
CA GLN A 152 13.82 -8.52 -19.97
C GLN A 152 14.14 -9.69 -20.90
N GLN A 153 13.17 -10.58 -21.12
CA GLN A 153 13.29 -11.71 -22.05
C GLN A 153 13.61 -11.23 -23.49
N GLU A 154 12.96 -10.16 -23.95
CA GLU A 154 13.24 -9.55 -25.25
C GLU A 154 14.68 -9.04 -25.36
N ARG A 155 15.20 -8.39 -24.32
CA ARG A 155 16.59 -7.89 -24.29
C ARG A 155 17.60 -9.04 -24.29
N GLU A 156 17.35 -10.07 -23.49
CA GLU A 156 18.19 -11.26 -23.42
C GLU A 156 18.22 -11.99 -24.76
N ALA A 157 17.06 -12.12 -25.44
CA ALA A 157 16.97 -12.71 -26.77
C ALA A 157 17.74 -11.89 -27.84
N LEU A 158 17.65 -10.56 -27.78
CA LEU A 158 18.41 -9.67 -28.69
C LEU A 158 19.93 -9.77 -28.47
N GLN A 159 20.37 -9.91 -27.23
CA GLN A 159 21.79 -10.09 -26.90
C GLN A 159 22.33 -11.45 -27.34
N GLN A 160 21.52 -12.51 -27.26
CA GLN A 160 21.89 -13.85 -27.71
C GLN A 160 21.83 -14.00 -29.24
N GLY A 161 20.91 -13.30 -29.92
CA GLY A 161 20.77 -13.30 -31.38
C GLY A 161 21.76 -12.41 -32.14
N GLY A 162 22.44 -11.47 -31.47
CA GLY A 162 23.49 -10.64 -32.06
C GLY A 162 24.90 -11.24 -32.04
N ALA A 163 25.05 -12.46 -31.51
CA ALA A 163 26.33 -13.17 -31.37
C ALA A 163 26.57 -14.27 -32.43
N SER A 164 25.73 -14.33 -33.49
CA SER A 164 25.91 -15.21 -34.66
C SER A 164 26.25 -14.40 -35.91
#